data_AF-A0A8T9SC17-F1
#
_entry.id   AF-A0A8T9SC17-F1
#
_cell.length_a   1.000
_cell.length_b   1.000
_cell.length_c   1.000
_cell.angle_alpha   90.00
_cell.angle_beta   90.00
_cell.angle_gamma   90.00
#
_symmetry.space_group_name_H-M   'P 1'
#
loop_
_entity.id
_entity.type
_entity.pdbx_description
1 polymer ?
#
loop_
_entity_poly.entity_id
_entity_poly.type
_entity_poly.pdbx_seq_one_letter_code
_entity_poly.pdbx_strand_id
1 'polypeptide(L)'
;MAAPYHDLYENHFANIRCSRATFLAFLNYTATATAGSPVPALKKLSADLQAAATALGGAVVTREGQGATGQALTRSKKDVLRAMRVFVQDTHAVQLVPAYRQQPGKLKELLPQGLMHLTEANATDLPVRFDAFAQALKAHAADFPADPSPAATALLAELTAASAAKDAGLKVAKETIGSIGGQWAQATQLLWQTHCTALGALWEHPEQAYLYFNYGLLPNRNPGRDKAAKVPAATA
;
A
#
# COMPACT_ATOMS: atom_id res chain seq x y z
N MET A 1 21.02 -29.69 10.67
CA MET A 1 20.09 -28.82 11.42
C MET A 1 20.42 -27.39 11.05
N ALA A 2 19.44 -26.59 10.59
CA ALA A 2 19.67 -25.16 10.41
C ALA A 2 20.04 -24.54 11.77
N ALA A 3 21.03 -23.64 11.78
CA ALA A 3 21.42 -22.94 13.01
C ALA A 3 20.22 -22.14 13.56
N PRO A 4 20.05 -22.01 14.89
CA PRO A 4 18.84 -21.50 15.55
C PRO A 4 18.43 -20.05 15.24
N TYR A 5 19.06 -19.40 14.27
CA TYR A 5 18.80 -18.01 13.86
C TYR A 5 18.81 -17.81 12.35
N HIS A 6 18.91 -18.88 11.54
CA HIS A 6 19.04 -18.77 10.09
C HIS A 6 17.88 -17.99 9.45
N ASP A 7 16.66 -18.26 9.92
CA ASP A 7 15.42 -17.63 9.43
C ASP A 7 15.40 -16.10 9.60
N LEU A 8 16.21 -15.54 10.52
CA LEU A 8 16.33 -14.08 10.70
C LEU A 8 17.10 -13.40 9.56
N TYR A 9 17.93 -14.16 8.84
CA TYR A 9 18.73 -13.68 7.73
C TYR A 9 18.10 -13.99 6.37
N GLU A 10 16.94 -14.65 6.36
CA GLU A 10 16.20 -14.89 5.13
C GLU A 10 15.43 -13.64 4.68
N ASN A 11 15.50 -13.36 3.37
CA ASN A 11 14.70 -12.30 2.77
C ASN A 11 13.21 -12.65 2.81
N HIS A 12 12.53 -12.21 3.86
CA HIS A 12 11.10 -12.46 4.04
C HIS A 12 10.21 -11.83 2.96
N PHE A 13 10.68 -10.81 2.23
CA PHE A 13 9.94 -10.21 1.11
C PHE A 13 9.79 -11.17 -0.07
N ALA A 14 10.72 -12.11 -0.26
CA ALA A 14 10.63 -13.16 -1.28
C ALA A 14 9.42 -14.09 -1.06
N ASN A 15 8.92 -14.16 0.17
CA ASN A 15 7.84 -15.05 0.58
C ASN A 15 6.46 -14.38 0.67
N ILE A 16 6.33 -13.10 0.30
CA ILE A 16 5.05 -12.37 0.37
C ILE A 16 4.05 -12.90 -0.65
N ARG A 17 3.02 -13.61 -0.19
CA ARG A 17 1.95 -14.15 -1.06
C ARG A 17 0.80 -13.15 -1.17
N CYS A 18 0.88 -12.20 -2.10
CA CYS A 18 -0.20 -11.24 -2.36
C CYS A 18 -0.45 -11.03 -3.86
N SER A 19 -1.53 -10.32 -4.22
CA SER A 19 -1.76 -9.95 -5.62
C SER A 19 -0.65 -9.01 -6.11
N ARG A 20 -0.34 -9.04 -7.41
CA ARG A 20 0.65 -8.12 -8.00
C ARG A 20 0.32 -6.65 -7.74
N ALA A 21 -0.96 -6.28 -7.81
CA ALA A 21 -1.40 -4.92 -7.52
C ALA A 21 -1.21 -4.54 -6.04
N THR A 22 -1.40 -5.48 -5.11
CA THR A 22 -1.11 -5.29 -3.69
C THR A 22 0.39 -5.11 -3.45
N PHE A 23 1.23 -5.91 -4.11
CA PHE A 23 2.68 -5.79 -3.98
C PHE A 23 3.21 -4.48 -4.58
N LEU A 24 2.66 -4.06 -5.73
CA LEU A 24 2.98 -2.76 -6.33
C LEU A 24 2.63 -1.59 -5.40
N ALA A 25 1.44 -1.63 -4.77
CA ALA A 25 1.07 -0.63 -3.78
C ALA A 25 2.05 -0.62 -2.60
N PHE A 26 2.45 -1.80 -2.11
CA PHE A 26 3.43 -1.94 -1.03
C PHE A 26 4.79 -1.35 -1.40
N LEU A 27 5.28 -1.65 -2.60
CA LEU A 27 6.56 -1.17 -3.11
C LEU A 27 6.56 0.35 -3.34
N ASN A 28 5.48 0.91 -3.91
CA ASN A 28 5.31 2.34 -4.11
C ASN A 28 5.25 3.11 -2.78
N TYR A 29 4.58 2.54 -1.77
CA TYR A 29 4.60 3.11 -0.42
C TYR A 29 6.03 3.19 0.12
N THR A 30 6.79 2.10 0.05
CA THR A 30 8.18 2.06 0.54
C THR A 30 9.09 3.02 -0.23
N ALA A 31 8.93 3.14 -1.55
CA ALA A 31 9.65 4.14 -2.35
C ALA A 31 9.35 5.58 -1.89
N THR A 32 8.08 5.89 -1.61
CA THR A 32 7.66 7.22 -1.16
C THR A 32 8.15 7.53 0.26
N ALA A 33 8.00 6.57 1.18
CA ALA A 33 8.44 6.71 2.57
C ALA A 33 9.97 6.87 2.66
N THR A 34 10.73 6.14 1.84
CA THR A 34 12.20 6.28 1.79
C THR A 34 12.62 7.62 1.16
N ALA A 35 11.92 8.11 0.14
CA ALA A 35 12.21 9.43 -0.46
C ALA A 35 12.07 10.59 0.54
N GLY A 36 11.06 10.50 1.42
CA GLY A 36 10.82 11.46 2.51
C GLY A 36 11.65 11.24 3.77
N SER A 37 12.52 10.22 3.80
CA SER A 37 13.30 9.88 4.99
C SER A 37 14.31 10.98 5.36
N PRO A 38 14.47 11.31 6.66
CA PRO A 38 15.59 12.12 7.13
C PRO A 38 16.92 11.36 7.11
N VAL A 39 16.90 10.03 6.93
CA VAL A 39 18.10 9.18 6.89
C VAL A 39 18.66 9.14 5.46
N PRO A 40 19.87 9.69 5.20
CA PRO A 40 20.41 9.78 3.84
C PRO A 40 20.57 8.43 3.14
N ALA A 41 20.94 7.39 3.89
CA ALA A 41 21.11 6.04 3.38
C ALA A 41 19.79 5.45 2.83
N LEU A 42 18.67 5.70 3.51
CA LEU A 42 17.34 5.28 3.05
C LEU A 42 16.88 6.12 1.86
N LYS A 43 17.10 7.43 1.91
CA LYS A 43 16.74 8.33 0.81
C LYS A 43 17.40 7.93 -0.51
N LYS A 44 18.65 7.46 -0.48
CA LYS A 44 19.37 6.99 -1.67
C LYS A 44 18.70 5.80 -2.37
N LEU A 45 18.00 4.94 -1.62
CA LEU A 45 17.33 3.74 -2.15
C LEU A 45 16.00 4.04 -2.84
N SER A 46 15.44 5.23 -2.63
CA SER A 46 14.11 5.60 -3.15
C SER A 46 14.03 5.54 -4.69
N ALA A 47 15.09 5.99 -5.39
CA ALA A 47 15.12 5.98 -6.85
C ALA A 47 15.08 4.55 -7.42
N ASP A 48 15.86 3.64 -6.84
CA ASP A 48 15.90 2.23 -7.27
C ASP A 48 14.58 1.51 -6.97
N LEU A 49 13.96 1.81 -5.81
CA LEU A 49 12.63 1.31 -5.48
C LEU A 49 11.56 1.82 -6.45
N GLN A 50 11.60 3.11 -6.81
CA GLN A 50 10.67 3.71 -7.77
C GLN A 50 10.84 3.11 -9.18
N ALA A 51 12.08 2.87 -9.59
CA ALA A 51 12.39 2.18 -10.85
C ALA A 51 11.86 0.74 -10.85
N ALA A 52 12.05 0.00 -9.75
CA ALA A 52 11.52 -1.35 -9.60
C ALA A 52 9.98 -1.38 -9.62
N ALA A 53 9.33 -0.41 -8.96
CA ALA A 53 7.87 -0.27 -9.01
C ALA A 53 7.37 0.05 -10.42
N THR A 54 8.08 0.91 -11.14
CA THR A 54 7.76 1.26 -12.53
C THR A 54 7.93 0.06 -13.46
N ALA A 55 9.03 -0.69 -13.35
CA ALA A 55 9.26 -1.90 -14.15
C ALA A 55 8.19 -2.96 -13.89
N LEU A 56 7.87 -3.17 -12.61
CA LEU A 56 6.83 -4.12 -12.20
C LEU A 56 5.43 -3.64 -12.59
N GLY A 57 5.17 -2.33 -12.67
CA GLY A 57 3.93 -1.73 -13.16
C GLY A 57 3.80 -1.78 -14.68
N GLY A 58 4.88 -1.54 -15.43
CA GLY A 58 4.91 -1.62 -16.89
C GLY A 58 4.60 -3.03 -17.41
N ALA A 59 5.06 -4.07 -16.70
CA ALA A 59 4.70 -5.44 -17.03
C ALA A 59 3.26 -5.86 -16.60
N VAL A 60 2.47 -4.96 -16.00
CA VAL A 60 1.00 -5.09 -15.88
C VAL A 60 0.31 -4.62 -17.17
N VAL A 61 0.89 -3.61 -17.83
CA VAL A 61 0.37 -3.06 -19.09
C VAL A 61 0.75 -3.96 -20.28
N THR A 62 1.93 -4.59 -20.28
CA THR A 62 2.45 -5.30 -21.46
C THR A 62 2.10 -6.79 -21.58
N ARG A 63 1.19 -7.34 -20.77
CA ARG A 63 0.57 -8.66 -21.07
C ARG A 63 -0.55 -8.55 -22.13
N GLU A 64 -0.53 -7.49 -22.94
CA GLU A 64 -1.37 -7.29 -24.13
C GLU A 64 -0.82 -8.02 -25.38
N GLY A 65 0.39 -8.57 -25.32
CA GLY A 65 1.11 -9.02 -26.53
C GLY A 65 0.83 -10.43 -27.06
N GLN A 66 0.14 -11.32 -26.32
CA GLN A 66 -0.08 -12.70 -26.79
C GLN A 66 -1.47 -13.22 -26.40
N GLY A 67 -2.37 -13.23 -27.39
CA GLY A 67 -3.61 -13.99 -27.35
C GLY A 67 -4.86 -13.19 -26.97
N ALA A 68 -5.40 -12.46 -27.96
CA ALA A 68 -6.82 -12.16 -28.16
C ALA A 68 -7.80 -12.49 -27.01
N THR A 69 -7.75 -11.70 -25.93
CA THR A 69 -8.90 -11.25 -25.10
C THR A 69 -8.30 -10.26 -24.10
N GLY A 70 -8.31 -8.98 -24.43
CA GLY A 70 -7.85 -7.91 -23.55
C GLY A 70 -8.77 -7.76 -22.35
N GLN A 71 -8.67 -8.65 -21.38
CA GLN A 71 -9.10 -8.38 -20.02
C GLN A 71 -7.93 -7.73 -19.31
N ALA A 72 -7.89 -6.40 -19.34
CA ALA A 72 -7.27 -5.65 -18.26
C ALA A 72 -7.76 -6.28 -16.96
N LEU A 73 -6.87 -6.85 -16.14
CA LEU A 73 -7.21 -7.49 -14.88
C LEU A 73 -7.93 -6.46 -14.01
N THR A 74 -9.26 -6.44 -14.14
CA THR A 74 -10.12 -5.46 -13.49
C THR A 74 -10.05 -5.82 -12.03
N ARG A 75 -9.44 -4.96 -11.20
CA ARG A 75 -9.41 -5.19 -9.75
C ARG A 75 -10.84 -5.43 -9.28
N SER A 76 -11.02 -6.41 -8.39
CA SER A 76 -12.35 -6.65 -7.85
C SER A 76 -12.83 -5.40 -7.10
N LYS A 77 -14.13 -5.16 -7.05
CA LYS A 77 -14.71 -4.05 -6.29
C LYS A 77 -14.17 -3.99 -4.85
N LYS A 78 -13.99 -5.16 -4.22
CA LYS A 78 -13.43 -5.27 -2.86
C LYS A 78 -11.98 -4.77 -2.76
N ASP A 79 -11.16 -5.06 -3.76
CA ASP A 79 -9.76 -4.62 -3.78
C ASP A 79 -9.64 -3.11 -4.01
N VAL A 80 -10.50 -2.55 -4.87
CA VAL A 80 -10.54 -1.09 -5.08
C VAL A 80 -11.00 -0.36 -3.82
N LEU A 81 -12.06 -0.84 -3.16
CA LEU A 81 -12.52 -0.26 -1.88
C LEU A 81 -11.43 -0.33 -0.79
N ARG A 82 -10.63 -1.40 -0.75
CA ARG A 82 -9.47 -1.48 0.15
C ARG A 82 -8.41 -0.45 -0.23
N ALA A 83 -8.08 -0.32 -1.51
CA ALA A 83 -7.10 0.65 -2.00
C ALA A 83 -7.50 2.09 -1.67
N MET A 84 -8.80 2.43 -1.78
CA MET A 84 -9.35 3.72 -1.36
C MET A 84 -9.08 4.00 0.12
N ARG A 85 -9.34 3.04 1.02
CA ARG A 85 -9.08 3.24 2.47
C ARG A 85 -7.60 3.46 2.76
N VAL A 86 -6.73 2.69 2.11
CA VAL A 86 -5.28 2.83 2.29
C VAL A 86 -4.79 4.16 1.76
N PHE A 87 -5.27 4.59 0.60
CA PHE A 87 -4.96 5.91 0.05
C PHE A 87 -5.32 7.04 1.03
N VAL A 88 -6.48 6.97 1.68
CA VAL A 88 -6.87 7.97 2.69
C VAL A 88 -5.92 7.94 3.90
N GLN A 89 -5.53 6.75 4.38
CA GLN A 89 -4.59 6.61 5.49
C GLN A 89 -3.20 7.15 5.15
N ASP A 90 -2.68 6.80 3.99
CA ASP A 90 -1.35 7.22 3.52
C ASP A 90 -1.33 8.72 3.27
N THR A 91 -2.34 9.27 2.59
CA THR A 91 -2.48 10.71 2.37
C THR A 91 -2.57 11.45 3.71
N HIS A 92 -3.30 10.91 4.68
CA HIS A 92 -3.38 11.49 6.01
C HIS A 92 -2.02 11.50 6.72
N ALA A 93 -1.32 10.37 6.76
CA ALA A 93 -0.05 10.24 7.48
C ALA A 93 1.11 11.00 6.81
N VAL A 94 1.19 10.95 5.48
CA VAL A 94 2.34 11.44 4.71
C VAL A 94 2.16 12.88 4.24
N GLN A 95 0.92 13.32 3.96
CA GLN A 95 0.67 14.65 3.41
C GLN A 95 -0.08 15.55 4.39
N LEU A 96 -1.25 15.13 4.90
CA LEU A 96 -2.12 15.99 5.71
C LEU A 96 -1.52 16.32 7.08
N VAL A 97 -1.06 15.31 7.82
CA VAL A 97 -0.50 15.52 9.17
C VAL A 97 0.76 16.41 9.13
N PRO A 98 1.74 16.19 8.22
CA PRO A 98 2.88 17.09 8.11
C PRO A 98 2.50 18.51 7.68
N ALA A 99 1.61 18.67 6.70
CA ALA A 99 1.22 19.98 6.18
C ALA A 99 0.40 20.81 7.19
N TYR A 100 -0.52 20.17 7.92
CA TYR A 100 -1.46 20.86 8.81
C TYR A 100 -1.19 20.64 10.30
N ARG A 101 0.01 20.18 10.68
CA ARG A 101 0.39 19.93 12.08
C ARG A 101 0.13 21.14 12.98
N GLN A 102 0.39 22.34 12.47
CA GLN A 102 0.22 23.61 13.18
C GLN A 102 -1.15 24.27 12.91
N GLN A 103 -1.98 23.68 12.03
CA GLN A 103 -3.26 24.23 11.57
C GLN A 103 -4.37 23.17 11.60
N PRO A 104 -4.79 22.71 12.79
CA PRO A 104 -5.79 21.66 12.92
C PRO A 104 -7.17 22.04 12.35
N GLY A 105 -7.46 23.34 12.18
CA GLY A 105 -8.66 23.84 11.51
C GLY A 105 -8.72 23.44 10.03
N LYS A 106 -7.62 23.59 9.29
CA LYS A 106 -7.54 23.16 7.89
C LYS A 106 -7.64 21.65 7.71
N LEU A 107 -7.12 20.88 8.68
CA LEU A 107 -7.30 19.43 8.68
C LEU A 107 -8.79 19.04 8.82
N LYS A 108 -9.57 19.79 9.61
CA LYS A 108 -11.02 19.60 9.73
C LYS A 108 -11.79 20.03 8.49
N GLU A 109 -11.28 20.96 7.68
CA GLU A 109 -11.89 21.30 6.39
C GLU A 109 -11.78 20.13 5.39
N LEU A 110 -10.63 19.44 5.39
CA LEU A 110 -10.38 18.26 4.56
C LEU A 110 -11.02 16.97 5.11
N LEU A 111 -11.11 16.84 6.44
CA LEU A 111 -11.66 15.67 7.15
C LEU A 111 -12.63 16.11 8.25
N PRO A 112 -13.83 16.61 7.90
CA PRO A 112 -14.77 17.21 8.87
C PRO A 112 -15.28 16.22 9.91
N GLN A 113 -15.34 14.93 9.56
CA GLN A 113 -15.78 13.85 10.45
C GLN A 113 -14.61 12.94 10.89
N GLY A 114 -13.37 13.35 10.61
CA GLY A 114 -12.16 12.61 10.94
C GLY A 114 -11.86 11.41 10.02
N LEU A 115 -10.67 10.84 10.18
CA LEU A 115 -10.14 9.76 9.34
C LEU A 115 -11.03 8.50 9.34
N MET A 116 -11.54 8.14 10.52
CA MET A 116 -12.37 6.94 10.72
C MET A 116 -13.65 6.96 9.89
N HIS A 117 -14.21 8.16 9.64
CA HIS A 117 -15.40 8.32 8.83
C HIS A 117 -15.23 7.80 7.39
N LEU A 118 -13.99 7.81 6.87
CA LEU A 118 -13.63 7.26 5.58
C LEU A 118 -13.11 5.83 5.70
N THR A 119 -12.18 5.56 6.62
CA THR A 119 -11.50 4.25 6.67
C THR A 119 -12.40 3.11 7.17
N GLU A 120 -13.43 3.43 7.95
CA GLU A 120 -14.41 2.47 8.47
C GLU A 120 -15.74 2.45 7.70
N ALA A 121 -15.91 3.35 6.72
CA ALA A 121 -17.13 3.41 5.92
C ALA A 121 -17.42 2.06 5.23
N ASN A 122 -18.67 1.62 5.27
CA ASN A 122 -19.09 0.41 4.58
C ASN A 122 -18.92 0.55 3.05
N ALA A 123 -19.05 -0.56 2.32
CA ALA A 123 -18.83 -0.59 0.86
C ALA A 123 -19.82 0.28 0.05
N THR A 124 -20.96 0.65 0.64
CA THR A 124 -22.00 1.48 0.01
C THR A 124 -21.71 2.96 0.19
N ASP A 125 -21.26 3.35 1.38
CA ASP A 125 -21.03 4.74 1.76
C ASP A 125 -19.62 5.23 1.41
N LEU A 126 -18.63 4.32 1.41
CA LEU A 126 -17.24 4.65 1.14
C LEU A 126 -17.05 5.41 -0.18
N PRO A 127 -17.66 5.02 -1.31
CA PRO A 127 -17.46 5.73 -2.58
C PRO A 127 -17.91 7.19 -2.54
N VAL A 128 -19.08 7.45 -1.93
CA VAL A 128 -19.64 8.81 -1.80
C VAL A 128 -18.77 9.67 -0.89
N ARG A 129 -18.36 9.12 0.26
CA ARG A 129 -17.49 9.83 1.20
C ARG A 129 -16.11 10.10 0.60
N PHE A 130 -15.57 9.13 -0.13
CA PHE A 130 -14.27 9.25 -0.79
C PHE A 130 -14.30 10.26 -1.94
N ASP A 131 -15.41 10.37 -2.69
CA ASP A 131 -15.57 11.42 -3.70
C ASP A 131 -15.52 12.82 -3.08
N ALA A 132 -16.24 13.04 -1.97
CA ALA A 132 -16.16 14.29 -1.22
C ALA A 132 -14.74 14.59 -0.73
N PHE A 133 -14.00 13.57 -0.26
CA PHE A 133 -12.61 13.70 0.12
C PHE A 133 -11.69 14.03 -1.07
N ALA A 134 -11.90 13.40 -2.23
CA ALA A 134 -11.14 13.67 -3.45
C ALA A 134 -11.35 15.11 -3.95
N GLN A 135 -12.59 15.61 -3.87
CA GLN A 135 -12.91 17.00 -4.19
C GLN A 135 -12.24 17.98 -3.21
N ALA A 136 -12.22 17.66 -1.92
CA ALA A 136 -11.52 18.46 -0.92
C ALA A 136 -10.00 18.47 -1.17
N LEU A 137 -9.38 17.32 -1.48
CA LEU A 137 -7.96 17.27 -1.85
C LEU A 137 -7.65 18.14 -3.07
N LYS A 138 -8.53 18.14 -4.08
CA LYS A 138 -8.39 18.96 -5.27
C LYS A 138 -8.48 20.46 -4.96
N ALA A 139 -9.40 20.86 -4.07
CA ALA A 139 -9.55 22.26 -3.65
C ALA A 139 -8.32 22.77 -2.88
N HIS A 140 -7.61 21.87 -2.18
CA HIS A 140 -6.42 22.16 -1.40
C HIS A 140 -5.12 21.71 -2.09
N ALA A 141 -5.13 21.43 -3.40
CA ALA A 141 -3.97 20.86 -4.11
C ALA A 141 -2.70 21.72 -3.97
N ALA A 142 -2.84 23.05 -3.87
CA ALA A 142 -1.73 23.99 -3.70
C ALA A 142 -1.03 23.89 -2.33
N ASP A 143 -1.66 23.28 -1.32
CA ASP A 143 -1.09 23.11 0.01
C ASP A 143 -0.13 21.89 0.08
N PHE A 144 -0.03 21.08 -0.99
CA PHE A 144 0.78 19.86 -1.02
C PHE A 144 1.91 19.93 -2.05
N PRO A 145 3.13 19.45 -1.72
CA PRO A 145 4.24 19.41 -2.66
C PRO A 145 4.04 18.41 -3.82
N ALA A 146 3.13 17.46 -3.66
CA ALA A 146 2.65 16.57 -4.72
C ALA A 146 1.14 16.43 -4.61
N ASP A 147 0.41 16.84 -5.66
CA ASP A 147 -1.06 16.81 -5.69
C ASP A 147 -1.59 15.36 -5.64
N PRO A 148 -2.30 14.96 -4.57
CA PRO A 148 -2.86 13.62 -4.45
C PRO A 148 -4.20 13.44 -5.19
N SER A 149 -4.81 14.53 -5.69
CA SER A 149 -6.14 14.50 -6.31
C SER A 149 -6.25 13.63 -7.58
N PRO A 150 -5.23 13.52 -8.46
CA PRO A 150 -5.30 12.64 -9.62
C PRO A 150 -5.36 11.16 -9.22
N ALA A 151 -4.63 10.77 -8.18
CA ALA A 151 -4.63 9.41 -7.66
C ALA A 151 -5.98 9.04 -7.02
N ALA A 152 -6.60 9.98 -6.30
CA ALA A 152 -7.96 9.80 -5.78
C ALA A 152 -8.98 9.63 -6.91
N THR A 153 -8.89 10.47 -7.95
CA THR A 153 -9.80 10.40 -9.12
C THR A 153 -9.65 9.08 -9.89
N ALA A 154 -8.42 8.57 -10.03
CA ALA A 154 -8.16 7.28 -10.66
C ALA A 154 -8.82 6.12 -9.91
N LEU A 155 -8.82 6.12 -8.57
CA LEU A 155 -9.48 5.10 -7.76
C LEU A 155 -11.01 5.11 -7.90
N LEU A 156 -11.63 6.28 -8.06
CA LEU A 156 -13.07 6.40 -8.33
C LEU A 156 -13.44 5.88 -9.72
N ALA A 157 -12.62 6.18 -10.73
CA ALA A 157 -12.78 5.62 -12.07
C ALA A 157 -12.62 4.09 -12.07
N GLU A 158 -11.62 3.58 -11.34
CA GLU A 158 -11.38 2.15 -11.19
C GLU A 158 -12.53 1.44 -10.47
N LEU A 159 -13.12 2.07 -9.45
CA LEU A 159 -14.29 1.52 -8.75
C LEU A 159 -15.51 1.45 -9.67
N THR A 160 -15.69 2.45 -10.53
CA THR A 160 -16.77 2.49 -11.53
C THR A 160 -16.60 1.37 -12.54
N ALA A 161 -15.38 1.18 -13.06
CA ALA A 161 -15.05 0.08 -13.96
C ALA A 161 -15.26 -1.30 -13.30
N ALA A 162 -14.80 -1.46 -12.05
CA ALA A 162 -14.97 -2.68 -11.27
C ALA A 162 -16.42 -2.98 -10.90
N SER A 163 -17.27 -1.96 -10.79
CA SER A 163 -18.71 -2.13 -10.53
C SER A 163 -19.51 -2.43 -11.79
N ALA A 164 -19.03 -2.00 -12.96
CA ALA A 164 -19.63 -2.29 -14.26
C ALA A 164 -19.28 -3.69 -14.78
N ALA A 165 -18.09 -4.19 -14.46
CA ALA A 165 -17.75 -5.59 -14.64
C ALA A 165 -18.58 -6.42 -13.64
N LYS A 166 -19.70 -7.02 -14.09
CA LYS A 166 -20.43 -8.03 -13.31
C LYS A 166 -19.40 -8.99 -12.70
N ASP A 167 -19.54 -9.29 -11.40
CA ASP A 167 -18.71 -10.21 -10.61
C ASP A 167 -18.69 -11.63 -11.23
N ALA A 168 -18.14 -11.77 -12.43
CA ALA A 168 -17.84 -13.02 -13.07
C ALA A 168 -16.61 -13.54 -12.36
N GLY A 169 -16.86 -14.20 -11.23
CA GLY A 169 -15.91 -14.92 -10.38
C GLY A 169 -14.47 -14.75 -10.81
N LEU A 170 -13.88 -13.60 -10.47
CA LEU A 170 -12.44 -13.42 -10.49
C LEU A 170 -11.93 -14.41 -9.44
N LYS A 171 -11.67 -15.66 -9.87
CA LYS A 171 -10.64 -16.47 -9.26
C LYS A 171 -9.43 -15.57 -9.33
N VAL A 172 -9.15 -14.88 -8.22
CA VAL A 172 -7.86 -14.26 -7.98
C VAL A 172 -6.92 -15.42 -8.18
N ALA A 173 -6.32 -15.49 -9.38
CA ALA A 173 -5.17 -16.31 -9.57
C ALA A 173 -4.25 -15.81 -8.46
N LYS A 174 -4.04 -16.66 -7.45
CA LYS A 174 -2.82 -16.58 -6.68
C LYS A 174 -1.76 -16.77 -7.74
N GLU A 175 -1.36 -15.68 -8.39
CA GLU A 175 -0.16 -15.65 -9.19
C GLU A 175 0.91 -15.99 -8.18
N THR A 176 1.26 -17.27 -8.12
CA THR A 176 2.44 -17.71 -7.42
C THR A 176 3.55 -16.88 -8.04
N ILE A 177 4.21 -16.12 -7.17
CA ILE A 177 5.31 -15.20 -7.44
C ILE A 177 6.26 -15.66 -8.55
N GLY A 178 6.44 -16.98 -8.73
CA GLY A 178 7.23 -17.56 -9.83
C GLY A 178 6.78 -17.18 -11.24
N SER A 179 5.54 -16.72 -11.45
CA SER A 179 5.03 -16.31 -12.78
C SER A 179 5.36 -14.86 -13.19
N ILE A 180 5.93 -14.05 -12.28
CA ILE A 180 6.21 -12.61 -12.48
C ILE A 180 7.66 -12.35 -12.95
N GLY A 181 8.53 -13.37 -12.94
CA GLY A 181 9.88 -13.30 -13.52
C GLY A 181 10.92 -12.50 -12.70
N GLY A 182 12.06 -12.16 -13.30
CA GLY A 182 13.23 -11.54 -12.63
C GLY A 182 12.99 -10.17 -11.99
N GLN A 183 11.96 -9.43 -12.44
CA GLN A 183 11.60 -8.12 -11.88
C GLN A 183 11.09 -8.24 -10.44
N TRP A 184 10.39 -9.33 -10.10
CA TRP A 184 9.95 -9.59 -8.73
C TRP A 184 11.13 -9.84 -7.80
N ALA A 185 12.09 -10.67 -8.23
CA ALA A 185 13.28 -10.98 -7.44
C ALA A 185 14.06 -9.70 -7.10
N GLN A 186 14.28 -8.83 -8.10
CA GLN A 186 14.93 -7.54 -7.90
C GLN A 186 14.16 -6.65 -6.91
N ALA A 187 12.84 -6.52 -7.05
CA ALA A 187 12.03 -5.74 -6.12
C ALA A 187 12.12 -6.27 -4.68
N THR A 188 12.08 -7.59 -4.48
CA THR A 188 12.23 -8.19 -3.14
C THR A 188 13.63 -8.02 -2.56
N GLN A 189 14.68 -7.99 -3.39
CA GLN A 189 16.03 -7.68 -2.94
C GLN A 189 16.16 -6.23 -2.49
N LEU A 190 15.58 -5.28 -3.24
CA LEU A 190 15.57 -3.87 -2.87
C LEU A 190 14.78 -3.61 -1.58
N LEU A 191 13.64 -4.28 -1.40
CA LEU A 191 12.88 -4.22 -0.15
C LEU A 191 13.70 -4.75 1.04
N TRP A 192 14.42 -5.86 0.84
CA TRP A 192 15.29 -6.42 1.87
C TRP A 192 16.48 -5.52 2.20
N GLN A 193 17.14 -4.97 1.18
CA GLN A 193 18.21 -3.99 1.37
C GLN A 193 17.71 -2.77 2.15
N THR A 194 16.52 -2.27 1.81
CA THR A 194 15.88 -1.15 2.52
C THR A 194 15.61 -1.51 3.97
N HIS A 195 15.12 -2.72 4.24
CA HIS A 195 14.85 -3.20 5.59
C HIS A 195 16.11 -3.29 6.45
N CYS A 196 17.17 -3.92 5.92
CA CYS A 196 18.46 -4.00 6.60
C CYS A 196 19.08 -2.61 6.82
N THR A 197 18.96 -1.71 5.84
CA THR A 197 19.46 -0.33 5.94
C THR A 197 18.70 0.44 7.02
N ALA A 198 17.38 0.26 7.10
CA ALA A 198 16.56 0.91 8.11
C ALA A 198 16.89 0.41 9.52
N LEU A 199 17.01 -0.92 9.71
CA LEU A 199 17.41 -1.50 10.98
C LEU A 199 18.82 -1.05 11.41
N GLY A 200 19.77 -0.99 10.48
CA GLY A 200 21.13 -0.53 10.77
C GLY A 200 21.21 0.96 11.11
N ALA A 201 20.48 1.80 10.36
CA ALA A 201 20.47 3.25 10.58
C ALA A 201 19.68 3.68 11.83
N LEU A 202 18.69 2.87 12.23
CA LEU A 202 17.81 3.12 13.37
C LEU A 202 18.04 2.09 14.48
N TRP A 203 19.28 1.65 14.67
CA TRP A 203 19.60 0.55 15.59
C TRP A 203 19.21 0.84 17.06
N GLU A 204 19.17 2.11 17.47
CA GLU A 204 18.69 2.55 18.80
C GLU A 204 17.17 2.43 18.94
N HIS A 205 16.45 2.54 17.82
CA HIS A 205 14.98 2.53 17.74
C HIS A 205 14.50 1.70 16.53
N PRO A 206 14.77 0.38 16.50
CA PRO A 206 14.53 -0.46 15.33
C PRO A 206 13.05 -0.57 14.97
N GLU A 207 12.14 -0.30 15.90
CA GLU A 207 10.71 -0.21 15.65
C GLU A 207 10.34 0.87 14.62
N GLN A 208 11.15 1.93 14.49
CA GLN A 208 10.92 2.99 13.50
C GLN A 208 11.17 2.51 12.07
N ALA A 209 11.95 1.43 11.89
CA ALA A 209 12.15 0.82 10.57
C ALA A 209 10.83 0.32 9.96
N TYR A 210 9.85 -0.04 10.79
CA TYR A 210 8.53 -0.49 10.34
C TYR A 210 7.77 0.61 9.58
N LEU A 211 8.00 1.89 9.89
CA LEU A 211 7.27 3.01 9.27
C LEU A 211 7.51 3.14 7.76
N TYR A 212 8.63 2.60 7.27
CA TYR A 212 8.96 2.55 5.84
C TYR A 212 8.19 1.48 5.06
N PHE A 213 7.42 0.64 5.74
CA PHE A 213 6.72 -0.50 5.14
C PHE A 213 5.25 -0.52 5.58
N ASN A 214 4.32 -0.39 4.62
CA ASN A 214 2.89 -0.52 4.91
C ASN A 214 2.47 -2.00 4.91
N TYR A 215 2.83 -2.73 5.96
CA TYR A 215 2.48 -4.14 6.10
C TYR A 215 0.96 -4.38 6.16
N GLY A 216 0.15 -3.35 6.42
CA GLY A 216 -1.32 -3.42 6.35
C GLY A 216 -1.86 -3.70 4.95
N LEU A 217 -1.07 -3.43 3.90
CA LEU A 217 -1.39 -3.83 2.54
C LEU A 217 -1.29 -5.34 2.33
N LEU A 218 -0.38 -5.99 3.05
CA LEU A 218 -0.07 -7.40 2.84
C LEU A 218 -1.10 -8.29 3.55
N PRO A 219 -1.50 -9.41 2.95
CA PRO A 219 -2.36 -10.37 3.62
C PRO A 219 -1.66 -10.89 4.88
N ASN A 220 -2.41 -11.00 5.98
CA ASN A 220 -1.88 -11.50 7.25
C ASN A 220 -1.26 -12.90 7.02
N ARG A 221 0.05 -13.00 7.26
CA ARG A 221 0.81 -14.24 7.10
C ARG A 221 0.36 -15.32 8.08
N ASN A 222 -0.24 -14.93 9.21
CA ASN A 222 -0.65 -15.85 10.28
C ASN A 222 -2.00 -15.44 10.92
N PRO A 223 -3.14 -15.63 10.21
CA PRO A 223 -4.46 -15.20 10.68
C PRO A 223 -4.93 -15.91 11.98
N GLY A 224 -4.25 -16.99 12.39
CA GLY A 224 -4.51 -17.70 13.65
C GLY A 224 -3.77 -17.13 14.86
N ARG A 225 -2.69 -16.37 14.68
CA ARG A 225 -1.88 -15.85 15.81
C ARG A 225 -2.61 -14.72 16.55
N ASP A 226 -3.35 -13.89 15.81
CA ASP A 226 -4.16 -12.79 16.40
C ASP A 226 -5.44 -13.31 17.07
N LYS A 227 -5.92 -14.51 16.70
CA LYS A 227 -7.06 -15.15 17.37
C LYS A 227 -6.69 -15.73 18.74
N ALA A 228 -5.43 -16.10 18.94
CA ALA A 228 -4.94 -16.64 20.21
C ALA A 228 -4.72 -15.54 21.28
N ALA A 229 -4.73 -14.26 20.90
CA ALA A 229 -4.63 -13.12 21.82
C ALA A 229 -6.00 -12.70 22.43
N LYS A 230 -7.10 -13.38 22.10
CA LYS A 230 -8.34 -13.26 22.88
C LYS A 230 -8.18 -14.03 24.19
N VAL A 231 -7.66 -13.32 25.19
CA VAL A 231 -7.64 -13.73 26.60
C VAL A 231 -9.03 -14.25 27.00
N PRO A 232 -9.12 -15.41 27.68
CA PRO A 232 -10.39 -15.93 28.18
C PRO A 232 -10.99 -14.95 29.18
N ALA A 233 -12.31 -14.76 29.09
CA ALA A 233 -13.08 -13.96 30.02
C ALA A 233 -12.74 -14.38 31.46
N ALA A 234 -12.28 -13.43 32.27
CA ALA A 234 -12.26 -13.59 33.71
C ALA A 234 -13.71 -13.72 34.18
N THR A 235 -14.12 -14.94 34.49
CA THR A 235 -15.33 -15.18 35.29
C THR A 235 -15.06 -14.68 36.71
N ALA A 236 -15.86 -13.68 37.10
CA ALA A 236 -16.10 -13.30 38.47
C ALA A 236 -16.83 -14.41 39.24
#